data_AF-A0A4Q4MY42-F1
#
_entry.id   AF-A0A4Q4MY42-F1
#
_cell.length_a   1.000
_cell.length_b   1.000
_cell.length_c   1.000
_cell.angle_alpha   90.00
_cell.angle_beta   90.00
_cell.angle_gamma   90.00
#
_symmetry.space_group_name_H-M   'P 1'
#
loop_
_entity.id
_entity.type
_entity.pdbx_description
1 polymer ?
#
loop_
_entity_poly.entity_id
_entity_poly.type
_entity_poly.pdbx_seq_one_letter_code
_entity_poly.pdbx_strand_id
1 'polypeptide(L)'
;MSAVSSTVYHDQPIASGSVKGRRPISTVTTTLTSTHTIPTLTDRPAVASMGYMEIVNKWRAKLDMKALVHDPELETNAMDAVVAGNGAETHKLNPGTFGQVIAPGKLDTFEHVFVGGWLCEIPDLPGLGDACASQSVGWIHNGETDHAKILTSEDYTRIGCALYAGVWCCDLA
;
A
#
# COMPACT_ATOMS: atom_id res chain seq x y z
N MET A 1 -25.28 28.93 -53.61
CA MET A 1 -26.43 28.65 -52.72
C MET A 1 -26.12 29.36 -51.40
N SER A 2 -27.09 30.17 -50.97
CA SER A 2 -27.25 31.05 -49.80
C SER A 2 -26.43 30.75 -48.54
N ALA A 3 -26.11 31.67 -47.62
CA ALA A 3 -26.05 33.14 -47.49
C ALA A 3 -25.37 33.40 -46.11
N VAL A 4 -24.35 34.27 -45.99
CA VAL A 4 -24.35 35.61 -45.33
C VAL A 4 -25.05 35.63 -43.95
N SER A 5 -24.47 36.05 -42.83
CA SER A 5 -24.14 37.46 -42.50
C SER A 5 -23.54 37.49 -41.07
N SER A 6 -22.34 38.04 -40.86
CA SER A 6 -22.04 39.43 -40.40
C SER A 6 -21.94 39.54 -38.87
N THR A 7 -20.75 39.72 -38.27
CA THR A 7 -19.96 40.98 -38.10
C THR A 7 -20.68 41.98 -37.17
N VAL A 8 -20.09 42.76 -36.26
CA VAL A 8 -18.70 43.16 -35.91
C VAL A 8 -18.83 44.15 -34.73
N TYR A 9 -17.85 44.15 -33.79
CA TYR A 9 -17.29 45.27 -33.00
C TYR A 9 -18.27 46.15 -32.16
N HIS A 10 -17.91 46.91 -31.12
CA HIS A 10 -16.66 47.52 -30.66
C HIS A 10 -16.78 47.90 -29.17
N ASP A 11 -15.65 48.32 -28.60
CA ASP A 11 -15.34 48.73 -27.22
C ASP A 11 -16.26 49.77 -26.51
N GLN A 12 -16.40 49.55 -25.18
CA GLN A 12 -16.28 50.43 -23.97
C GLN A 12 -16.40 51.99 -24.04
N PRO A 13 -16.53 52.78 -22.93
CA PRO A 13 -16.89 52.51 -21.50
C PRO A 13 -17.78 53.60 -20.78
N ILE A 14 -17.96 53.45 -19.45
CA ILE A 14 -18.30 54.42 -18.35
C ILE A 14 -19.76 54.94 -18.16
N ALA A 15 -20.38 54.61 -17.01
CA ALA A 15 -20.80 55.56 -15.95
C ALA A 15 -22.01 55.09 -15.10
N SER A 16 -21.77 55.08 -13.78
CA SER A 16 -22.64 55.42 -12.64
C SER A 16 -24.16 55.53 -12.83
N GLY A 17 -24.90 54.73 -12.04
CA GLY A 17 -26.33 54.90 -11.81
C GLY A 17 -26.78 54.22 -10.51
N SER A 18 -27.12 55.03 -9.50
CA SER A 18 -27.69 54.59 -8.22
C SER A 18 -29.19 54.34 -8.36
N VAL A 19 -29.68 53.12 -8.08
CA VAL A 19 -31.11 52.86 -7.84
C VAL A 19 -31.29 51.87 -6.68
N LYS A 20 -31.94 52.40 -5.64
CA LYS A 20 -32.58 51.80 -4.47
C LYS A 20 -32.95 50.30 -4.53
N GLY A 21 -32.56 49.59 -3.46
CA GLY A 21 -33.38 48.64 -2.70
C GLY A 21 -33.75 47.32 -3.38
N ARG A 22 -33.02 46.24 -3.07
CA ARG A 22 -33.51 44.86 -3.19
C ARG A 22 -33.13 44.03 -1.97
N ARG A 23 -34.12 43.25 -1.51
CA ARG A 23 -34.12 42.33 -0.37
C ARG A 23 -32.92 41.38 -0.36
N PRO A 24 -32.49 40.88 0.81
CA PRO A 24 -31.52 39.79 0.87
C PRO A 24 -32.07 38.56 0.14
N ILE A 25 -31.31 38.07 -0.83
CA ILE A 25 -31.52 36.79 -1.49
C ILE A 25 -31.14 35.71 -0.47
N SER A 26 -32.15 34.96 -0.02
CA SER A 26 -31.95 33.80 0.84
C SER A 26 -31.31 32.69 0.02
N THR A 27 -30.03 32.43 0.22
CA THR A 27 -29.31 31.32 -0.42
C THR A 27 -29.80 30.03 0.24
N VAL A 28 -30.58 29.22 -0.49
CA VAL A 28 -30.96 27.88 -0.06
C VAL A 28 -29.76 26.97 -0.32
N THR A 29 -29.05 26.59 0.75
CA THR A 29 -28.01 25.56 0.71
C THR A 29 -28.68 24.19 0.67
N THR A 30 -28.61 23.51 -0.47
CA THR A 30 -29.04 22.11 -0.59
C THR A 30 -27.94 21.21 -0.03
N THR A 31 -28.10 20.78 1.22
CA THR A 31 -27.23 19.77 1.84
C THR A 31 -27.60 18.38 1.31
N LEU A 32 -26.78 17.81 0.42
CA LEU A 32 -26.93 16.42 0.01
C LEU A 32 -26.49 15.52 1.15
N THR A 33 -27.46 14.88 1.81
CA THR A 33 -27.21 13.89 2.86
C THR A 33 -27.04 12.54 2.17
N SER A 34 -25.79 12.08 2.03
CA SER A 34 -25.49 10.73 1.56
C SER A 34 -25.57 9.77 2.75
N THR A 35 -26.69 9.04 2.87
CA THR A 35 -26.79 7.87 3.75
C THR A 35 -26.18 6.66 3.04
N HIS A 36 -24.86 6.67 2.85
CA HIS A 36 -24.13 5.46 2.52
C HIS A 36 -23.61 4.86 3.82
N THR A 37 -24.39 3.93 4.39
CA THR A 37 -23.89 3.00 5.39
C THR A 37 -22.79 2.17 4.74
N ILE A 38 -21.54 2.46 5.11
CA ILE A 38 -20.40 1.59 4.82
C ILE A 38 -20.69 0.25 5.53
N PRO A 39 -20.70 -0.89 4.83
CA PRO A 39 -20.80 -2.16 5.51
C PRO A 39 -19.60 -2.31 6.45
N THR A 40 -19.90 -2.49 7.73
CA THR A 40 -18.92 -2.86 8.75
C THR A 40 -18.16 -4.09 8.25
N LEU A 41 -16.85 -3.94 8.02
CA LEU A 41 -15.97 -5.05 7.70
C LEU A 41 -16.05 -6.06 8.84
N THR A 42 -16.78 -7.13 8.60
CA THR A 42 -16.90 -8.30 9.46
C THR A 42 -15.51 -8.80 9.83
N ASP A 43 -15.33 -9.11 11.12
CA ASP A 43 -14.16 -9.67 11.79
C ASP A 43 -13.17 -10.38 10.86
N ARG A 44 -12.10 -9.67 10.50
CA ARG A 44 -10.88 -10.31 10.03
C ARG A 44 -9.89 -10.29 11.19
N PRO A 45 -9.12 -11.35 11.44
CA PRO A 45 -7.97 -11.21 12.33
C PRO A 45 -7.04 -10.24 11.60
N ALA A 46 -7.06 -8.97 12.02
CA ALA A 46 -5.85 -8.19 12.00
C ALA A 46 -4.84 -9.10 12.70
N VAL A 47 -3.79 -9.48 11.96
CA VAL A 47 -2.60 -10.08 12.57
C VAL A 47 -2.36 -9.26 13.83
N ALA A 48 -2.35 -9.89 15.01
CA ALA A 48 -2.18 -9.18 16.27
C ALA A 48 -1.03 -8.19 16.06
N SER A 49 -1.32 -6.90 16.20
CA SER A 49 -0.78 -5.78 15.42
C SER A 49 0.73 -5.51 15.54
N MET A 50 1.52 -6.46 16.04
CA MET A 50 2.98 -6.40 16.17
C MET A 50 3.68 -7.77 16.06
N GLY A 51 2.97 -8.90 15.87
CA GLY A 51 3.58 -10.23 15.92
C GLY A 51 4.59 -10.52 14.81
N TYR A 52 4.32 -10.03 13.59
CA TYR A 52 5.26 -10.21 12.47
C TYR A 52 6.51 -9.33 12.61
N MET A 53 6.41 -8.17 13.26
CA MET A 53 7.55 -7.25 13.44
C MET A 53 8.63 -7.84 14.34
N GLU A 54 8.27 -8.66 15.32
CA GLU A 54 9.24 -9.42 16.13
C GLU A 54 10.09 -10.33 15.25
N ILE A 55 9.48 -11.00 14.26
CA ILE A 55 10.17 -11.87 13.31
C ILE A 55 11.06 -11.04 12.38
N VAL A 56 10.53 -9.98 11.77
CA VAL A 56 11.29 -9.09 10.88
C VAL A 56 12.56 -8.60 11.58
N ASN A 57 12.41 -8.03 12.79
CA ASN A 57 13.53 -7.43 13.50
C ASN A 57 14.48 -8.47 14.10
N LYS A 58 13.99 -9.65 14.51
CA LYS A 58 14.84 -10.80 14.90
C LYS A 58 15.79 -11.19 13.78
N TRP A 59 15.29 -11.33 12.55
CA TRP A 59 16.12 -11.76 11.42
C TRP A 59 17.03 -10.66 10.92
N ARG A 60 16.56 -9.41 10.86
CA ARG A 60 17.44 -8.27 10.55
C ARG A 60 18.59 -8.13 11.54
N ALA A 61 18.33 -8.32 12.83
CA ALA A 61 19.40 -8.33 13.84
C ALA A 61 20.44 -9.45 13.59
N LYS A 62 20.00 -10.65 13.17
CA LYS A 62 20.93 -11.72 12.80
C LYS A 62 21.78 -11.39 11.57
N LEU A 63 21.22 -10.64 10.63
CA LEU A 63 21.90 -10.15 9.43
C LEU A 63 22.77 -8.89 9.71
N ASP A 64 22.94 -8.50 10.98
CA ASP A 64 23.63 -7.25 11.39
C ASP A 64 23.03 -5.97 10.77
N MET A 65 21.72 -5.99 10.53
CA MET A 65 20.98 -4.88 9.94
C MET A 65 20.21 -4.09 10.99
N LYS A 66 20.01 -2.80 10.71
CA LYS A 66 19.11 -1.95 11.52
C LYS A 66 17.69 -2.49 11.49
N ALA A 67 17.01 -2.45 12.64
CA ALA A 67 15.60 -2.77 12.74
C ALA A 67 14.75 -1.86 11.83
N LEU A 68 13.70 -2.41 11.24
CA LEU A 68 12.69 -1.63 10.52
C LEU A 68 11.65 -1.13 11.52
N VAL A 69 11.12 0.05 11.24
CA VAL A 69 10.02 0.65 11.99
C VAL A 69 8.70 0.22 11.34
N HIS A 70 7.74 -0.20 12.16
CA HIS A 70 6.38 -0.44 11.67
C HIS A 70 5.78 0.85 11.13
N ASP A 71 5.18 0.78 9.95
CA ASP A 71 4.43 1.88 9.36
C ASP A 71 2.99 1.43 9.04
N PRO A 72 1.97 2.01 9.70
CA PRO A 72 0.57 1.63 9.49
C PRO A 72 0.04 1.99 8.09
N GLU A 73 0.62 2.97 7.41
CA GLU A 73 0.26 3.29 6.02
C GLU A 73 0.78 2.20 5.08
N LEU A 74 2.02 1.74 5.26
CA LEU A 74 2.56 0.61 4.48
C LEU A 74 1.78 -0.68 4.76
N GLU A 75 1.34 -0.91 5.99
CA GLU A 75 0.51 -2.07 6.31
C GLU A 75 -0.86 -1.99 5.59
N THR A 76 -1.43 -0.79 5.52
CA THR A 76 -2.66 -0.53 4.75
C THR A 76 -2.43 -0.72 3.25
N ASN A 77 -1.27 -0.33 2.73
CA ASN A 77 -0.91 -0.53 1.33
C ASN A 77 -0.73 -2.01 0.99
N ALA A 78 0.01 -2.75 1.82
CA ALA A 78 0.18 -4.19 1.69
C ALA A 78 -1.17 -4.91 1.76
N MET A 79 -2.06 -4.45 2.63
CA MET A 79 -3.42 -4.95 2.77
C MET A 79 -4.24 -4.80 1.48
N ASP A 80 -4.23 -3.59 0.93
CA ASP A 80 -4.93 -3.29 -0.31
C ASP A 80 -4.38 -4.13 -1.48
N ALA A 81 -3.06 -4.37 -1.53
CA ALA A 81 -2.45 -5.24 -2.54
C ALA A 81 -2.97 -6.69 -2.44
N VAL A 82 -2.96 -7.30 -1.25
CA VAL A 82 -3.42 -8.70 -1.09
C VAL A 82 -4.93 -8.85 -1.27
N VAL A 83 -5.72 -7.86 -0.90
CA VAL A 83 -7.17 -7.84 -1.16
C VAL A 83 -7.46 -7.74 -2.65
N ALA A 84 -6.74 -6.87 -3.37
CA ALA A 84 -6.87 -6.73 -4.82
C ALA A 84 -6.43 -8.01 -5.58
N GLY A 85 -5.38 -8.67 -5.10
CA GLY A 85 -4.90 -9.95 -5.66
C GLY A 85 -5.82 -11.13 -5.37
N ASN A 86 -6.63 -11.07 -4.30
CA ASN A 86 -7.64 -12.07 -3.92
C ASN A 86 -7.14 -13.53 -3.99
N GLY A 87 -5.98 -13.79 -3.39
CA GLY A 87 -5.35 -15.11 -3.38
C GLY A 87 -4.30 -15.33 -4.47
N ALA A 88 -4.13 -14.39 -5.40
CA ALA A 88 -3.00 -14.34 -6.31
C ALA A 88 -1.87 -13.42 -5.79
N GLU A 89 -0.63 -13.75 -6.14
CA GLU A 89 0.58 -12.99 -5.84
C GLU A 89 0.75 -11.81 -6.82
N THR A 90 -0.24 -10.92 -6.87
CA THR A 90 -0.22 -9.76 -7.75
C THR A 90 0.36 -8.54 -7.04
N HIS A 91 1.47 -8.01 -7.57
CA HIS A 91 2.03 -6.76 -7.07
C HIS A 91 1.09 -5.57 -7.32
N LYS A 92 1.00 -4.68 -6.32
CA LYS A 92 0.30 -3.40 -6.41
C LYS A 92 1.06 -2.39 -5.53
N LEU A 93 1.84 -1.52 -6.16
CA LEU A 93 2.60 -0.48 -5.46
C LEU A 93 1.72 0.76 -5.26
N ASN A 94 1.30 0.99 -4.03
CA ASN A 94 0.56 2.18 -3.63
C ASN A 94 1.53 3.35 -3.34
N PRO A 95 1.05 4.61 -3.35
CA PRO A 95 1.87 5.76 -2.97
C PRO A 95 2.57 5.54 -1.61
N GLY A 96 3.86 5.86 -1.56
CA GLY A 96 4.69 5.66 -0.38
C GLY A 96 5.36 4.28 -0.29
N THR A 97 4.93 3.28 -1.06
CA THR A 97 5.61 1.99 -1.17
C THR A 97 6.76 2.05 -2.18
N PHE A 98 7.97 1.70 -1.76
CA PHE A 98 9.17 1.69 -2.62
C PHE A 98 9.75 0.30 -2.87
N GLY A 99 9.40 -0.68 -2.03
CA GLY A 99 9.64 -2.10 -2.25
C GLY A 99 8.44 -2.92 -1.81
N GLN A 100 8.20 -4.07 -2.45
CA GLN A 100 7.12 -4.98 -2.09
C GLN A 100 7.58 -6.42 -2.25
N VAL A 101 7.28 -7.25 -1.26
CA VAL A 101 7.48 -8.71 -1.32
C VAL A 101 6.15 -9.40 -1.08
N ILE A 102 5.86 -10.46 -1.83
CA ILE A 102 4.57 -11.17 -1.79
C ILE A 102 4.80 -12.67 -1.92
N ALA A 103 4.03 -13.48 -1.18
CA ALA A 103 4.12 -14.94 -1.25
C ALA A 103 2.91 -15.64 -0.60
N PRO A 104 2.59 -16.89 -0.95
CA PRO A 104 1.56 -17.66 -0.26
C PRO A 104 1.95 -17.93 1.20
N GLY A 105 0.95 -18.04 2.07
CA GLY A 105 1.16 -18.44 3.44
C GLY A 105 -0.11 -18.42 4.28
N LYS A 106 0.07 -18.59 5.59
CA LYS A 106 -0.97 -18.59 6.61
C LYS A 106 -0.55 -17.70 7.77
N LEU A 107 -1.49 -17.41 8.67
CA LEU A 107 -1.29 -16.46 9.76
C LEU A 107 -0.10 -16.84 10.66
N ASP A 108 0.08 -18.12 10.92
CA ASP A 108 1.10 -18.70 11.78
C ASP A 108 2.41 -19.04 11.04
N THR A 109 2.48 -18.85 9.72
CA THR A 109 3.64 -19.22 8.90
C THR A 109 4.48 -18.02 8.47
N PHE A 110 4.31 -16.84 9.08
CA PHE A 110 5.03 -15.65 8.63
C PHE A 110 6.55 -15.83 8.66
N GLU A 111 7.13 -16.44 9.71
CA GLU A 111 8.59 -16.69 9.74
C GLU A 111 9.05 -17.62 8.62
N HIS A 112 8.23 -18.61 8.26
CA HIS A 112 8.51 -19.52 7.15
C HIS A 112 8.48 -18.81 5.79
N VAL A 113 7.54 -17.88 5.60
CA VAL A 113 7.49 -17.04 4.41
C VAL A 113 8.66 -16.05 4.39
N PHE A 114 8.87 -15.33 5.49
CA PHE A 114 9.87 -14.27 5.59
C PHE A 114 11.29 -14.81 5.40
N VAL A 115 11.62 -15.90 6.09
CA VAL A 115 12.96 -16.49 6.00
C VAL A 115 13.03 -17.41 4.79
N GLY A 116 12.14 -18.40 4.75
CA GLY A 116 12.19 -19.48 3.78
C GLY A 116 11.82 -19.07 2.37
N GLY A 117 10.75 -18.30 2.21
CA GLY A 117 10.27 -17.83 0.91
C GLY A 117 11.06 -16.65 0.36
N TRP A 118 11.44 -15.70 1.21
CA TRP A 118 12.06 -14.45 0.76
C TRP A 118 13.57 -14.37 1.02
N LEU A 119 14.04 -14.46 2.26
CA LEU A 119 15.49 -14.30 2.54
C LEU A 119 16.33 -15.42 1.94
N CYS A 120 15.85 -16.66 1.98
CA CYS A 120 16.55 -17.84 1.48
C CYS A 120 16.62 -17.94 -0.05
N GLU A 121 16.05 -16.97 -0.79
CA GLU A 121 16.42 -16.74 -2.18
C GLU A 121 17.92 -16.47 -2.35
N ILE A 122 18.56 -15.88 -1.35
CA ILE A 122 20.02 -15.75 -1.24
C ILE A 122 20.46 -16.49 0.04
N PRO A 123 20.63 -17.82 -0.02
CA PRO A 123 20.86 -18.63 1.18
C PRO A 123 22.18 -18.33 1.89
N ASP A 124 23.15 -17.74 1.17
CA ASP A 124 24.47 -17.39 1.70
C ASP A 124 24.51 -15.99 2.36
N LEU A 125 23.37 -15.34 2.58
CA LEU A 125 23.32 -14.07 3.32
C LEU A 125 23.96 -14.24 4.71
N PRO A 126 24.97 -13.42 5.07
CA PRO A 126 25.62 -13.50 6.37
C PRO A 126 24.62 -13.34 7.51
N GLY A 127 24.58 -14.32 8.42
CA GLY A 127 23.66 -14.31 9.58
C GLY A 127 22.48 -15.28 9.47
N LEU A 128 22.18 -15.83 8.28
CA LEU A 128 21.15 -16.87 8.15
C LEU A 128 21.57 -18.21 8.76
N GLY A 129 22.87 -18.55 8.70
CA GLY A 129 23.38 -19.84 9.15
C GLY A 129 22.63 -21.00 8.48
N ASP A 130 22.26 -22.02 9.25
CA ASP A 130 21.54 -23.19 8.72
C ASP A 130 20.01 -22.99 8.60
N ALA A 131 19.51 -21.76 8.78
CA ALA A 131 18.07 -21.49 8.80
C ALA A 131 17.37 -21.97 7.52
N CYS A 132 17.98 -21.74 6.36
CA CYS A 132 17.41 -22.12 5.08
C CYS A 132 17.22 -23.63 4.93
N ALA A 133 18.05 -24.47 5.56
CA ALA A 133 17.88 -25.92 5.50
C ALA A 133 16.52 -26.40 6.03
N SER A 134 15.90 -25.64 6.93
CA SER A 134 14.58 -25.94 7.49
C SER A 134 13.49 -25.02 6.95
N GLN A 135 13.78 -23.72 6.83
CA GLN A 135 12.78 -22.72 6.44
C GLN A 135 12.49 -22.74 4.95
N SER A 136 13.42 -23.11 4.07
CA SER A 136 13.16 -23.15 2.63
C SER A 136 12.46 -24.44 2.16
N VAL A 137 12.13 -25.36 3.08
CA VAL A 137 11.44 -26.61 2.73
C VAL A 137 10.07 -26.30 2.12
N GLY A 138 9.87 -26.70 0.86
CA GLY A 138 8.63 -26.45 0.12
C GLY A 138 8.67 -25.21 -0.78
N TRP A 139 9.71 -24.38 -0.67
CA TRP A 139 9.93 -23.24 -1.56
C TRP A 139 10.74 -23.65 -2.80
N ILE A 140 10.40 -23.05 -3.94
CA ILE A 140 11.10 -23.24 -5.21
C ILE A 140 11.48 -21.84 -5.71
N HIS A 141 12.73 -21.43 -5.47
CA HIS A 141 13.18 -20.06 -5.78
C HIS A 141 13.50 -19.82 -7.26
N ASN A 142 13.72 -20.84 -8.09
CA ASN A 142 14.01 -20.69 -9.53
C ASN A 142 15.11 -19.66 -9.92
N GLY A 143 16.02 -19.31 -9.01
CA GLY A 143 17.04 -18.28 -9.22
C GLY A 143 16.58 -16.84 -8.94
N GLU A 144 15.37 -16.65 -8.42
CA GLU A 144 14.86 -15.39 -7.89
C GLU A 144 15.72 -14.93 -6.71
N THR A 145 15.91 -13.62 -6.60
CA THR A 145 16.72 -12.98 -5.55
C THR A 145 16.14 -11.64 -5.10
N ASP A 146 15.04 -11.21 -5.70
CA ASP A 146 14.56 -9.84 -5.57
C ASP A 146 13.90 -9.61 -4.21
N HIS A 147 13.22 -10.61 -3.63
CA HIS A 147 12.66 -10.47 -2.29
C HIS A 147 13.76 -10.35 -1.24
N ALA A 148 14.80 -11.19 -1.32
CA ALA A 148 15.95 -11.08 -0.44
C ALA A 148 16.64 -9.71 -0.55
N LYS A 149 16.86 -9.21 -1.77
CA LYS A 149 17.46 -7.88 -2.01
C LYS A 149 16.62 -6.74 -1.45
N ILE A 150 15.30 -6.80 -1.61
CA ILE A 150 14.39 -5.79 -1.04
C ILE A 150 14.48 -5.81 0.49
N LEU A 151 14.37 -6.98 1.11
CA LEU A 151 14.36 -7.12 2.58
C LEU A 151 15.73 -6.85 3.23
N THR A 152 16.81 -6.90 2.45
CA THR A 152 18.18 -6.62 2.90
C THR A 152 18.74 -5.30 2.39
N SER A 153 17.93 -4.47 1.73
CA SER A 153 18.33 -3.11 1.39
C SER A 153 18.44 -2.23 2.65
N GLU A 154 19.46 -1.37 2.68
CA GLU A 154 19.63 -0.32 3.68
C GLU A 154 18.83 0.96 3.35
N ASP A 155 18.28 1.05 2.13
CA ASP A 155 17.51 2.22 1.68
C ASP A 155 16.13 2.29 2.35
N TYR A 156 15.63 1.15 2.85
CA TYR A 156 14.35 1.07 3.53
C TYR A 156 14.54 1.11 5.05
N THR A 157 13.68 1.89 5.71
CA THR A 157 13.68 2.08 7.16
C THR A 157 12.34 1.72 7.78
N ARG A 158 11.30 1.57 6.96
CA ARG A 158 9.93 1.29 7.37
C ARG A 158 9.37 0.08 6.65
N ILE A 159 8.43 -0.60 7.30
CA ILE A 159 7.74 -1.77 6.75
C ILE A 159 6.32 -1.87 7.28
N GLY A 160 5.41 -2.39 6.48
CA GLY A 160 4.11 -2.84 6.92
C GLY A 160 3.68 -4.09 6.16
N CYS A 161 3.14 -5.08 6.88
CA CYS A 161 2.80 -6.39 6.32
C CYS A 161 1.36 -6.78 6.58
N ALA A 162 0.73 -7.45 5.62
CA ALA A 162 -0.64 -7.92 5.71
C ALA A 162 -0.82 -9.31 5.10
N LEU A 163 -1.83 -10.05 5.59
CA LEU A 163 -2.19 -11.38 5.09
C LEU A 163 -3.66 -11.44 4.70
N TYR A 164 -3.99 -11.65 3.42
CA TYR A 164 -5.36 -11.90 2.98
C TYR A 164 -5.42 -13.08 2.01
N ALA A 165 -6.50 -13.87 2.09
CA ALA A 165 -6.75 -15.00 1.18
C ALA A 165 -5.54 -15.94 0.98
N GLY A 166 -4.76 -16.17 2.04
CA GLY A 166 -3.59 -17.05 2.00
C GLY A 166 -2.35 -16.44 1.33
N VAL A 167 -2.27 -15.12 1.19
CA VAL A 167 -1.12 -14.41 0.64
C VAL A 167 -0.63 -13.36 1.62
N TRP A 168 0.66 -13.46 1.98
CA TRP A 168 1.37 -12.42 2.70
C TRP A 168 1.95 -11.40 1.73
N CYS A 169 1.86 -10.13 2.10
CA CYS A 169 2.55 -9.03 1.44
C CYS A 169 3.22 -8.15 2.49
N CYS A 170 4.41 -7.66 2.19
CA CYS A 170 5.07 -6.59 2.95
C CYS A 170 5.50 -5.47 2.02
N ASP A 171 5.12 -4.24 2.37
CA ASP A 171 5.55 -3.01 1.71
C ASP A 171 6.65 -2.34 2.51
N LEU A 172 7.68 -1.82 1.82
CA LEU A 172 8.86 -1.19 2.40
C LEU A 172 9.06 0.24 1.88
N ALA A 173 9.58 1.13 2.75
CA ALA A 173 9.85 2.53 2.42
C ALA A 173 10.84 3.24 3.38
#